data_AF-A0A3M1ZHZ6-F1
#
_entry.id   AF-A0A3M1ZHZ6-F1
#
_cell.length_a   1.000
_cell.length_b   1.000
_cell.length_c   1.000
_cell.angle_alpha   90.00
_cell.angle_beta   90.00
_cell.angle_gamma   90.00
#
_symmetry.space_group_name_H-M   'P 1'
#
loop_
_entity.id
_entity.type
_entity.pdbx_description
1 polymer ?
#
loop_
_entity_poly.entity_id
_entity_poly.type
_entity_poly.pdbx_seq_one_letter_code
_entity_poly.pdbx_strand_id
1 'polypeptide(L)'
;GELHKAGVQDVVILPLGFISDHMEVLYDLDTEALQLAEELGMNLVRAATVGTHPRFIQMIRELIVERMEAQPIRSYLGKLGPVHDICPANCCLSGRPINEPHHHQRPSSSGKA
;
A
#
# COMPACT_ATOMS: atom_id res chain seq x y z
N GLY A 1 -7.22 -7.55 22.92
CA GLY A 1 -8.16 -7.52 24.06
C GLY A 1 -9.59 -7.23 23.66
N GLU A 2 -9.88 -6.11 23.00
CA GLU A 2 -11.27 -5.71 22.71
C GLU A 2 -12.06 -6.72 21.85
N LEU A 3 -11.41 -7.34 20.87
CA LEU A 3 -12.05 -8.40 20.06
C LEU A 3 -12.48 -9.61 20.90
N HIS A 4 -11.64 -10.05 21.84
CA HIS A 4 -11.98 -11.11 22.78
C HIS A 4 -13.19 -10.75 23.65
N LYS A 5 -13.22 -9.52 24.19
CA LYS A 5 -14.36 -9.02 24.98
C LYS A 5 -15.65 -8.97 24.15
N ALA A 6 -15.53 -8.75 22.84
CA ALA A 6 -16.65 -8.81 21.90
C ALA A 6 -17.04 -10.25 21.49
N GLY A 7 -16.38 -11.27 22.04
CA GLY A 7 -16.67 -12.69 21.78
C GLY A 7 -16.09 -13.25 20.49
N VAL A 8 -15.13 -12.54 19.86
CA VAL A 8 -14.42 -13.04 18.68
C VAL A 8 -13.50 -14.20 19.09
N GLN A 9 -13.55 -15.30 18.35
CA GLN A 9 -12.75 -16.51 18.62
C GLN A 9 -11.61 -16.70 17.61
N ASP A 10 -11.81 -16.24 16.37
CA ASP A 10 -10.86 -16.43 15.27
C ASP A 10 -10.47 -15.09 14.64
N VAL A 11 -9.17 -14.90 14.42
CA VAL A 11 -8.60 -13.68 13.84
C VAL A 11 -7.66 -14.01 12.69
N VAL A 12 -7.82 -13.28 11.58
CA VAL A 12 -6.86 -13.25 10.48
C VAL A 12 -6.20 -11.88 10.44
N ILE A 13 -4.88 -11.84 10.55
CA ILE A 13 -4.09 -10.60 10.38
C ILE A 13 -3.58 -10.50 8.94
N LEU A 14 -3.83 -9.36 8.30
CA LEU A 14 -3.27 -9.00 7.00
C LEU A 14 -2.32 -7.81 7.15
N PRO A 15 -0.99 -7.98 6.99
CA PRO A 15 -0.02 -6.89 7.13
C PRO A 15 -0.05 -5.95 5.92
N LEU A 16 -1.02 -5.02 5.89
CA LEU A 16 -1.10 -3.97 4.88
C LEU A 16 -0.05 -2.88 5.16
N GLY A 17 0.73 -2.52 4.14
CA GLY A 17 1.77 -1.49 4.22
C GLY A 17 3.20 -2.03 4.13
N PHE A 18 3.38 -3.35 4.27
CA PHE A 18 4.68 -4.01 4.10
C PHE A 18 4.64 -5.01 2.94
N ILE A 19 5.70 -5.00 2.15
CA ILE A 19 5.84 -5.88 0.98
C ILE A 19 6.54 -7.19 1.35
N SER A 20 7.41 -7.16 2.35
CA SER A 20 8.25 -8.29 2.75
C SER A 20 8.19 -8.50 4.26
N ASP A 21 8.27 -9.76 4.66
CA ASP A 21 8.51 -10.13 6.06
C ASP A 21 9.91 -9.67 6.46
N HIS A 22 9.98 -9.01 7.61
CA HIS A 22 11.22 -8.57 8.25
C HIS A 22 11.01 -8.60 9.76
N MET A 23 12.09 -8.40 10.51
CA MET A 23 12.12 -8.64 11.96
C MET A 23 10.96 -7.96 12.70
N GLU A 24 10.67 -6.69 12.40
CA GLU A 24 9.61 -5.92 13.06
C GLU A 24 8.22 -6.53 12.82
N VAL A 25 7.88 -6.82 11.55
CA VAL A 25 6.59 -7.45 11.20
C VAL A 25 6.44 -8.83 11.84
N LEU A 26 7.50 -9.64 11.82
CA LEU A 26 7.44 -10.99 12.37
C LEU A 26 7.36 -10.99 13.90
N TYR A 27 8.08 -10.09 14.56
CA TYR A 27 8.06 -10.01 16.01
C TYR A 27 6.70 -9.49 16.50
N ASP A 28 6.21 -8.37 15.96
CA ASP A 28 4.95 -7.78 16.38
C ASP A 28 3.75 -8.74 16.13
N LEU A 29 3.74 -9.45 15.01
CA LEU A 29 2.57 -10.22 14.58
C LEU A 29 2.67 -11.73 14.88
N ASP A 30 3.83 -12.35 14.66
CA ASP A 30 4.01 -13.80 14.83
C ASP A 30 4.56 -14.15 16.22
N THR A 31 4.99 -13.17 17.02
CA THR A 31 5.39 -13.38 18.42
C THR A 31 4.40 -12.70 19.37
N GLU A 32 4.35 -11.36 19.41
CA GLU A 32 3.57 -10.65 20.44
C GLU A 32 2.05 -10.83 20.27
N ALA A 33 1.53 -10.62 19.06
CA ALA A 33 0.10 -10.76 18.81
C ALA A 33 -0.37 -12.22 18.93
N LEU A 34 0.43 -13.18 18.48
CA LEU A 34 0.13 -14.60 18.59
C LEU A 34 0.11 -15.04 20.06
N GLN A 35 1.11 -14.66 20.85
CA GLN A 35 1.17 -14.97 22.27
C GLN A 35 -0.05 -14.41 23.02
N LEU A 36 -0.46 -13.16 22.72
CA LEU A 36 -1.66 -12.58 23.30
C LEU A 36 -2.93 -13.34 22.90
N ALA A 37 -3.02 -13.82 21.66
CA ALA A 37 -4.17 -14.62 21.22
C ALA A 37 -4.24 -15.96 21.96
N GLU A 38 -3.11 -16.64 22.15
CA GLU A 38 -3.02 -17.88 22.92
C GLU A 38 -3.44 -17.69 24.37
N GLU A 39 -2.95 -16.64 25.04
CA GLU A 39 -3.34 -16.29 26.41
C GLU A 39 -4.85 -16.04 26.56
N LEU A 40 -5.49 -15.52 25.51
CA LEU A 40 -6.93 -15.27 25.45
C LEU A 40 -7.74 -16.45 24.92
N GLY A 41 -7.10 -17.58 24.58
CA GLY A 41 -7.77 -18.76 24.01
C GLY A 41 -8.39 -18.51 22.62
N MET A 42 -7.82 -17.60 21.84
CA MET A 42 -8.26 -17.25 20.48
C MET A 42 -7.37 -17.91 19.43
N ASN A 43 -7.96 -18.29 18.30
CA ASN A 43 -7.20 -18.70 17.12
C ASN A 43 -6.73 -17.45 16.36
N LEU A 44 -5.45 -17.43 15.99
CA LEU A 44 -4.87 -16.36 15.19
C LEU A 44 -4.04 -16.94 14.05
N VAL A 45 -4.29 -16.45 12.84
CA VAL A 45 -3.43 -16.73 11.69
C VAL A 45 -3.06 -15.43 11.00
N ARG A 46 -1.83 -15.34 10.52
CA ARG A 46 -1.35 -14.21 9.73
C ARG A 46 -1.28 -14.62 8.26
N ALA A 47 -1.79 -13.76 7.37
CA ALA A 47 -1.52 -13.84 5.96
C ALA A 47 -0.09 -13.37 5.68
N ALA A 48 0.66 -14.12 4.87
CA ALA A 48 2.01 -13.72 4.44
C ALA A 48 1.98 -12.36 3.74
N THR A 49 3.08 -11.61 3.85
CA THR A 49 3.31 -10.45 2.97
C THR A 49 3.41 -10.90 1.50
N VAL A 50 3.26 -9.96 0.56
CA VAL A 50 3.21 -10.30 -0.87
C VAL A 50 4.54 -10.86 -1.41
N GLY A 51 5.66 -10.48 -0.81
CA GLY A 51 7.00 -10.92 -1.17
C GLY A 51 7.28 -10.75 -2.67
N THR A 52 7.68 -11.84 -3.32
CA THR A 52 8.05 -11.88 -4.74
C THR A 52 6.95 -12.46 -5.63
N HIS A 53 5.68 -12.38 -5.21
CA HIS A 53 4.58 -12.93 -6.00
C HIS A 53 4.60 -12.40 -7.46
N PRO A 54 4.56 -13.25 -8.50
CA PRO A 54 4.74 -12.82 -9.90
C PRO A 54 3.82 -11.69 -10.35
N ARG A 55 2.53 -11.76 -9.99
CA ARG A 55 1.56 -10.69 -10.28
C ARG A 55 1.91 -9.35 -9.65
N PHE A 56 2.54 -9.35 -8.46
CA PHE A 56 2.94 -8.12 -7.79
C PHE A 56 4.15 -7.47 -8.47
N ILE A 57 5.13 -8.28 -8.84
CA ILE A 57 6.29 -7.83 -9.62
C ILE A 57 5.84 -7.28 -10.99
N GLN A 58 4.92 -7.99 -11.66
CA GLN A 58 4.32 -7.54 -12.91
C GLN A 58 3.64 -6.17 -12.74
N MET A 59 2.83 -6.00 -11.69
CA MET A 59 2.19 -4.73 -11.38
C MET A 59 3.22 -3.60 -11.17
N ILE A 60 4.32 -3.84 -10.45
CA ILE A 60 5.39 -2.84 -10.27
C ILE A 60 5.98 -2.44 -11.63
N ARG A 61 6.29 -3.42 -12.50
CA ARG A 61 6.77 -3.14 -13.86
C ARG A 61 5.77 -2.27 -14.63
N GLU A 62 4.48 -2.62 -14.58
CA GLU A 62 3.42 -1.88 -15.27
C GLU A 62 3.32 -0.43 -14.76
N LEU A 63 3.44 -0.19 -13.45
CA LEU A 63 3.48 1.16 -12.87
C LEU A 63 4.69 1.98 -13.33
N ILE A 64 5.86 1.34 -13.49
CA ILE A 64 7.05 2.02 -14.01
C ILE A 64 6.84 2.40 -15.48
N VAL A 65 6.33 1.48 -16.30
CA VAL A 65 6.03 1.73 -17.72
C VAL A 65 4.98 2.83 -17.86
N GLU A 66 3.90 2.78 -17.06
CA GLU A 66 2.88 3.83 -16.98
C GLU A 66 3.52 5.21 -16.76
N ARG A 67 4.49 5.30 -15.84
CA ARG A 67 5.18 6.57 -15.58
C ARG A 67 6.10 7.00 -16.72
N MET A 68 6.58 6.09 -17.57
CA MET A 68 7.50 6.40 -18.67
C MET A 68 6.79 6.96 -19.90
N GLU A 69 5.54 6.59 -20.15
CA GLU A 69 4.78 6.99 -21.33
C GLU A 69 4.18 8.40 -21.22
N ALA A 70 4.01 9.09 -22.36
CA ALA A 70 3.40 10.42 -22.40
C ALA A 70 1.87 10.40 -22.23
N GLN A 71 1.23 9.33 -22.69
CA GLN A 71 -0.22 9.12 -22.60
C GLN A 71 -0.50 7.66 -22.21
N PRO A 72 -0.20 7.27 -20.95
CA PRO A 72 -0.31 5.88 -20.55
C PRO A 72 -1.77 5.45 -20.38
N ILE A 73 -2.04 4.18 -20.68
CA ILE A 73 -3.25 3.50 -20.20
C ILE A 73 -3.05 3.21 -18.71
N ARG A 74 -3.91 3.77 -17.85
CA ARG A 74 -3.83 3.59 -16.39
C ARG A 74 -4.86 2.59 -15.93
N SER A 75 -4.39 1.42 -15.54
CA SER A 75 -5.26 0.37 -14.98
C SER A 75 -5.63 0.71 -13.54
N TYR A 76 -6.90 0.55 -13.19
CA TYR A 76 -7.38 0.75 -11.82
C TYR A 76 -8.49 -0.24 -11.50
N LEU A 77 -8.71 -0.49 -10.21
CA LEU A 77 -9.82 -1.27 -9.71
C LEU A 77 -10.77 -0.38 -8.92
N GLY A 78 -12.07 -0.66 -9.02
CA GLY A 78 -13.10 0.09 -8.32
C GLY A 78 -13.53 1.37 -9.03
N LYS A 79 -14.12 2.32 -8.28
CA LYS A 79 -14.81 3.51 -8.83
C LYS A 79 -14.00 4.80 -8.74
N LEU A 80 -12.86 4.79 -8.04
CA LEU A 80 -12.10 6.01 -7.75
C LEU A 80 -11.16 6.43 -8.90
N GLY A 81 -10.99 5.58 -9.92
CA GLY A 81 -10.06 5.86 -11.01
C GLY A 81 -8.59 5.67 -10.60
N PRO A 82 -7.65 5.94 -11.52
CA PRO A 82 -6.21 5.92 -11.23
C PRO A 82 -5.81 7.16 -10.42
N VAL A 83 -4.73 7.03 -9.63
CA VAL A 83 -4.19 8.15 -8.87
C VAL A 83 -3.50 9.16 -9.80
N HIS A 84 -3.52 10.43 -9.42
CA HIS A 84 -2.84 11.50 -10.17
C HIS A 84 -1.32 11.44 -9.97
N ASP A 85 -0.55 11.75 -11.02
CA ASP A 85 0.91 11.89 -10.88
C ASP A 85 1.31 13.15 -10.10
N ILE A 86 0.48 14.19 -10.20
CA ILE A 86 0.67 15.49 -9.54
C ILE A 86 -0.58 15.78 -8.74
N CYS A 87 -0.40 16.01 -7.43
CA CYS A 87 -1.50 16.33 -6.53
C CYS A 87 -2.22 17.62 -6.93
N PRO A 88 -3.54 17.59 -7.17
CA PRO A 88 -4.34 18.81 -7.25
C PRO A 88 -4.20 19.66 -5.97
N ALA A 89 -4.37 20.97 -6.10
CA ALA A 89 -4.21 21.91 -4.98
C ALA A 89 -5.12 21.60 -3.77
N ASN A 90 -6.23 20.90 -4.00
CA ASN A 90 -7.22 20.50 -3.00
C ASN A 90 -7.19 19.00 -2.67
N CYS A 91 -6.09 18.29 -2.98
CA CYS A 91 -6.01 16.85 -2.79
C CYS A 91 -5.83 16.41 -1.33
N CYS A 92 -5.01 17.13 -0.56
CA CYS A 92 -4.64 16.71 0.79
C CYS A 92 -5.63 17.23 1.83
N LEU A 93 -6.22 16.31 2.61
CA LEU A 93 -7.14 16.62 3.72
C LEU A 93 -6.49 17.43 4.86
N SER A 94 -5.16 17.42 4.97
CA SER A 94 -4.43 18.10 6.03
C SER A 94 -4.43 19.63 5.92
N GLY A 95 -4.91 20.19 4.80
CA GLY A 95 -4.97 21.65 4.57
C GLY A 95 -3.59 22.33 4.51
N ARG A 96 -2.49 21.58 4.48
CA ARG A 96 -1.16 22.16 4.33
C ARG A 96 -1.08 22.83 2.95
N PRO A 97 -0.68 24.11 2.87
CA PRO A 97 -0.41 24.72 1.59
C PRO A 97 0.67 23.90 0.89
N ILE A 98 0.44 23.59 -0.38
CA ILE A 98 1.50 23.10 -1.27
C ILE A 98 2.57 24.19 -1.32
N ASN A 99 3.63 24.02 -0.55
CA ASN A 99 4.82 24.87 -0.63
C ASN A 99 5.51 24.56 -1.96
N GLU A 100 5.18 25.37 -2.96
CA GLU A 100 5.71 25.34 -4.32
C GLU A 100 5.52 23.98 -5.06
N PRO A 101 5.42 23.99 -6.40
CA PRO A 101 5.47 22.74 -7.13
C PRO A 101 6.83 22.09 -6.83
N HIS A 102 6.83 20.93 -6.17
CA HIS A 102 7.97 20.01 -6.25
C HIS A 102 8.08 19.58 -7.72
N HIS A 103 8.77 20.40 -8.50
CA HIS A 103 8.98 20.25 -9.92
C HIS A 103 9.89 19.05 -10.16
N HIS A 104 9.28 17.89 -10.36
CA HIS A 104 9.74 16.99 -11.41
C HIS A 104 8.93 17.28 -12.67
N GLN A 105 9.06 18.52 -13.18
CA GLN A 105 8.68 18.82 -14.56
C GLN A 105 9.56 17.93 -15.44
N ARG A 106 8.96 16.92 -16.10
CA ARG A 106 9.61 16.37 -17.28
C ARG A 106 9.71 17.51 -18.30
N PRO A 107 10.88 17.76 -18.91
CA PRO A 107 10.94 18.69 -20.01
C PRO A 107 9.97 18.20 -21.09
N SER A 108 9.02 19.06 -21.45
CA SER A 108 8.14 18.82 -22.59
C SER A 108 9.03 18.61 -23.82
N SER A 109 8.95 17.44 -24.44
CA SER A 109 9.57 17.20 -25.75
C SER A 109 8.82 18.03 -26.80
N SER A 110 9.13 19.33 -26.86
CA SER A 110 8.87 20.17 -28.02
C SER A 110 10.01 19.97 -29.01
N GLY A 111 10.06 18.79 -29.62
CA GLY A 111 10.76 18.58 -30.87
C GLY A 111 9.96 19.24 -31.98
N LYS A 112 10.34 20.46 -32.35
CA LYS A 112 10.09 21.00 -33.69
C LYS A 112 11.22 20.49 -34.61
N ALA A 113 10.81 20.10 -35.81
CA ALA A 113 11.60 19.65 -36.97
C ALA A 113 12.13 18.21 -36.92
#